data_AF-A0A8T5GJ74-F1
#
_entry.id   AF-A0A8T5GJ74-F1
#
_cell.length_a   1.000
_cell.length_b   1.000
_cell.length_c   1.000
_cell.angle_alpha   90.00
_cell.angle_beta   90.00
_cell.angle_gamma   90.00
#
_symmetry.space_group_name_H-M   'P 1'
#
loop_
_entity.id
_entity.type
_entity.pdbx_description
1 polymer ?
#
loop_
_entity_poly.entity_id
_entity_poly.type
_entity_poly.pdbx_seq_one_letter_code
_entity_poly.pdbx_strand_id
1 'polypeptide(L)'
;MASDSQNLTSPVRIEFEADTDSQVKKGVHKPIFAPIFTKKGSKGARPKRVHLLVNPYSGKRKGRKIATHVAEKLREEGIKVEAHYSAYSGHLVLLASKLTVKSGDLIVSVGGDGSFSEVLTGRMMLELGKKESFAIIPAGTG
;
A
#
# COMPACT_ATOMS: atom_id res chain seq x y z
N MET A 1 40.06 18.69 35.24
CA MET A 1 39.70 17.93 34.02
C MET A 1 39.01 16.67 34.47
N ALA A 2 37.67 16.66 34.46
CA ALA A 2 36.87 15.48 34.80
C ALA A 2 35.74 15.37 33.77
N SER A 3 35.83 14.27 33.02
CA SER A 3 34.89 13.65 32.07
C SER A 3 33.44 14.13 32.05
N ASP A 4 33.03 14.69 30.91
CA ASP A 4 31.64 14.72 30.45
C ASP A 4 31.21 13.31 30.01
N SER A 5 30.55 12.58 30.90
CA SER A 5 29.80 11.37 30.54
C SER A 5 28.48 11.78 29.89
N GLN A 6 28.41 11.69 28.56
CA GLN A 6 27.19 11.93 27.81
C GLN A 6 26.07 10.98 28.26
N ASN A 7 25.00 11.54 28.82
CA ASN A 7 23.73 10.85 29.09
C ASN A 7 23.15 10.34 27.76
N LEU A 8 23.32 9.05 27.49
CA LEU A 8 22.53 8.34 26.47
C LEU A 8 21.10 8.20 27.02
N THR A 9 20.25 9.19 26.75
CA THR A 9 18.82 9.11 27.06
C THR A 9 18.19 7.99 26.25
N SER A 10 17.73 6.94 26.93
CA SER A 10 16.89 5.89 26.36
C SER A 10 15.76 6.52 25.54
N PRO A 11 15.32 5.88 24.43
CA PRO A 11 14.19 6.41 23.65
C PRO A 11 12.98 6.61 24.57
N VAL A 12 12.37 7.80 24.48
CA VAL A 12 11.20 8.16 25.27
C VAL A 12 10.11 7.12 25.03
N ARG A 13 9.66 6.47 26.10
CA ARG A 13 8.56 5.51 26.02
C ARG A 13 7.27 6.28 25.75
N ILE A 14 6.66 6.02 24.60
CA ILE A 14 5.34 6.58 24.26
C ILE A 14 4.30 5.67 24.92
N GLU A 15 3.56 6.21 25.88
CA GLU A 15 2.37 5.57 26.44
C GLU A 15 1.14 6.05 25.67
N PHE A 16 0.33 5.11 25.19
CA PHE A 16 -0.93 5.43 24.53
C PHE A 16 -2.01 5.59 25.59
N GLU A 17 -2.72 6.72 25.57
CA GLU A 17 -3.89 6.92 26.42
C GLU A 17 -4.96 5.86 26.11
N ALA A 18 -5.64 5.37 27.14
CA ALA A 18 -6.66 4.34 27.02
C ALA A 18 -8.05 4.97 26.80
N ASP A 19 -8.80 4.43 25.85
CA ASP A 19 -10.23 4.70 25.68
C ASP A 19 -11.01 3.92 26.76
N THR A 20 -11.29 4.57 27.89
CA THR A 20 -11.98 3.96 29.05
C THR A 20 -13.39 3.50 28.75
N ASP A 21 -14.02 4.03 27.69
CA ASP A 21 -15.36 3.65 27.24
C ASP A 21 -15.34 2.41 26.33
N SER A 22 -14.15 1.95 25.92
CA SER A 22 -13.99 0.76 25.10
C SER A 22 -14.03 -0.53 25.92
N GLN A 23 -14.58 -1.61 25.32
CA GLN A 23 -14.51 -2.94 25.93
C GLN A 23 -13.06 -3.40 26.09
N VAL A 24 -12.75 -3.93 27.28
CA VAL A 24 -11.44 -4.52 27.58
C VAL A 24 -11.24 -5.78 26.72
N LYS A 25 -10.12 -5.84 26.01
CA LYS A 25 -9.68 -7.05 25.27
C LYS A 25 -8.26 -7.41 25.65
N LYS A 26 -8.03 -8.68 26.01
CA LYS A 26 -6.73 -9.18 26.48
C LYS A 26 -6.14 -8.34 27.63
N GLY A 27 -6.99 -7.89 28.55
CA GLY A 27 -6.59 -7.15 29.75
C GLY A 27 -6.30 -5.65 29.54
N VAL A 28 -6.52 -5.11 28.33
CA VAL A 28 -6.30 -3.69 28.04
C VAL A 28 -7.49 -3.06 27.34
N HIS A 29 -7.74 -1.78 27.65
CA HIS A 29 -8.63 -0.93 26.85
C HIS A 29 -8.00 -0.63 25.49
N LYS A 30 -8.83 -0.28 24.51
CA LYS A 30 -8.37 0.17 23.21
C LYS A 30 -7.58 1.47 23.41
N PRO A 31 -6.41 1.65 22.77
CA PRO A 31 -5.70 2.92 22.83
C PRO A 31 -6.46 4.00 22.04
N ILE A 32 -6.38 5.24 22.51
CA ILE A 32 -6.75 6.44 21.77
C ILE A 32 -5.71 6.60 20.65
N PHE A 33 -6.14 6.33 19.43
CA PHE A 33 -5.28 6.50 18.26
C PHE A 33 -5.19 7.98 17.88
N ALA A 34 -4.02 8.39 17.39
CA ALA A 34 -3.84 9.74 16.86
C ALA A 34 -4.90 10.06 15.78
N PRO A 35 -5.40 11.32 15.69
CA PRO A 35 -6.46 11.70 14.75
C PRO A 35 -6.21 11.30 13.29
N ILE A 36 -4.94 11.25 12.88
CA ILE A 36 -4.54 10.80 11.55
C ILE A 36 -4.92 9.34 11.26
N PHE A 37 -4.93 8.48 12.28
CA PHE A 37 -5.33 7.08 12.20
C PHE A 37 -6.84 6.87 12.40
N THR A 38 -7.59 7.88 12.83
CA THR A 38 -9.05 7.80 13.08
C THR A 38 -9.90 8.51 12.02
N LYS A 39 -9.26 9.12 10.99
CA LYS A 39 -9.97 9.78 9.90
C LYS A 39 -10.91 8.79 9.18
N LYS A 40 -12.21 9.09 9.16
CA LYS A 40 -13.20 8.29 8.41
C LYS A 40 -12.87 8.32 6.92
N GLY A 41 -12.86 7.17 6.28
CA GLY A 41 -12.70 7.06 4.83
C GLY A 41 -13.86 7.76 4.10
N SER A 42 -13.56 8.55 3.08
CA SER A 42 -14.56 9.07 2.15
C SER A 42 -14.72 8.11 0.96
N LYS A 43 -15.93 7.97 0.42
CA LYS A 43 -16.13 7.25 -0.85
C LYS A 43 -15.44 8.06 -1.96
N GLY A 44 -14.42 7.48 -2.58
CA GLY A 44 -13.75 8.05 -3.74
C GLY A 44 -14.56 7.92 -5.02
N ALA A 45 -14.21 8.69 -6.04
CA ALA A 45 -14.75 8.52 -7.39
C ALA A 45 -14.34 7.16 -7.98
N ARG A 46 -15.22 6.55 -8.77
CA ARG A 46 -14.94 5.28 -9.45
C ARG A 46 -13.82 5.47 -10.49
N PRO A 47 -12.81 4.59 -10.54
CA PRO A 47 -11.74 4.72 -11.53
C PRO A 47 -12.25 4.44 -12.94
N LYS A 48 -11.74 5.19 -13.92
CA LYS A 48 -12.03 4.96 -15.35
C LYS A 48 -11.22 3.78 -15.91
N ARG A 49 -10.01 3.61 -15.38
CA ARG A 49 -9.07 2.56 -15.75
C ARG A 49 -8.24 2.12 -14.56
N VAL A 50 -7.92 0.84 -14.53
CA VAL A 50 -7.08 0.20 -13.52
C VAL A 50 -5.85 -0.40 -14.19
N HIS A 51 -4.68 -0.05 -13.70
CA HIS A 51 -3.40 -0.63 -14.09
C HIS A 51 -2.96 -1.63 -13.01
N LEU A 52 -3.06 -2.92 -13.32
CA LEU A 52 -2.59 -3.98 -12.43
C LEU A 52 -1.09 -4.19 -12.66
N LEU A 53 -0.28 -3.88 -11.66
CA LEU A 53 1.15 -4.17 -11.61
C LEU A 53 1.36 -5.42 -10.76
N VAL A 54 1.63 -6.55 -11.42
CA VAL A 54 1.48 -7.88 -10.85
C VAL A 54 2.82 -8.55 -10.64
N ASN A 55 3.08 -8.99 -9.40
CA ASN A 55 4.10 -10.01 -9.15
C ASN A 55 3.45 -11.41 -9.28
N PRO A 56 3.68 -12.14 -10.39
CA PRO A 56 3.01 -13.43 -10.62
C PRO A 56 3.44 -14.50 -9.61
N TYR A 57 4.59 -14.34 -8.95
CA TYR A 57 5.19 -15.33 -8.06
C TYR A 57 4.77 -15.14 -6.58
N SER A 58 4.04 -14.08 -6.23
CA SER A 58 3.59 -13.83 -4.85
C SER A 58 2.67 -14.93 -4.30
N GLY A 59 2.74 -15.12 -2.97
CA GLY A 59 1.87 -16.01 -2.17
C GLY A 59 1.70 -17.40 -2.75
N LYS A 60 2.82 -18.13 -2.86
CA LYS A 60 2.86 -19.47 -3.46
C LYS A 60 2.40 -19.47 -4.93
N ARG A 61 2.87 -18.49 -5.71
CA ARG A 61 2.58 -18.34 -7.16
C ARG A 61 1.10 -18.11 -7.49
N LYS A 62 0.34 -17.51 -6.56
CA LYS A 62 -1.07 -17.16 -6.75
C LYS A 62 -1.27 -15.79 -7.40
N GLY A 63 -0.25 -14.94 -7.47
CA GLY A 63 -0.35 -13.57 -7.98
C GLY A 63 -1.03 -13.46 -9.35
N ARG A 64 -0.67 -14.35 -10.31
CA ARG A 64 -1.32 -14.37 -11.64
C ARG A 64 -2.81 -14.72 -11.57
N LYS A 65 -3.17 -15.73 -10.77
CA LYS A 65 -4.56 -16.17 -10.60
C LYS A 65 -5.41 -15.07 -9.97
N ILE A 66 -4.88 -14.43 -8.93
CA ILE A 66 -5.55 -13.31 -8.25
C ILE A 66 -5.73 -12.13 -9.20
N ALA A 67 -4.69 -11.73 -9.93
CA ALA A 67 -4.78 -10.65 -10.91
C ALA A 67 -5.83 -10.93 -12.00
N THR A 68 -5.93 -12.17 -12.47
CA THR A 68 -6.93 -12.57 -13.48
C THR A 68 -8.34 -12.41 -12.94
N HIS A 69 -8.62 -12.98 -11.77
CA HIS A 69 -9.91 -12.87 -11.08
C HIS A 69 -10.32 -11.41 -10.81
N VAL A 70 -9.36 -10.59 -10.39
CA VAL A 70 -9.59 -9.15 -10.18
C VAL A 70 -9.90 -8.44 -11.49
N ALA A 71 -9.14 -8.72 -12.55
CA ALA A 71 -9.34 -8.09 -13.84
C ALA A 71 -10.71 -8.42 -14.43
N GLU A 72 -11.17 -9.67 -14.28
CA GLU A 72 -12.51 -10.11 -14.69
C GLU A 72 -13.59 -9.30 -13.96
N LYS A 73 -13.56 -9.28 -12.62
CA LYS A 73 -14.54 -8.54 -11.81
C LYS A 73 -14.58 -7.04 -12.15
N LEU A 74 -13.43 -6.42 -12.34
CA LEU A 74 -13.37 -4.99 -12.70
C LEU A 74 -13.94 -4.75 -14.12
N ARG A 75 -13.73 -5.68 -15.05
CA ARG A 75 -14.27 -5.56 -16.41
C ARG A 75 -15.78 -5.79 -16.46
N GLU A 76 -16.31 -6.73 -15.67
CA GLU A 76 -17.76 -6.93 -15.48
C GLU A 76 -18.44 -5.65 -15.00
N GLU A 77 -17.74 -4.90 -14.16
CA GLU A 77 -18.14 -3.58 -13.67
C GLU A 77 -17.98 -2.46 -14.74
N GLY A 78 -17.48 -2.76 -15.93
CA GLY A 78 -17.26 -1.79 -17.02
C GLY A 78 -16.00 -0.93 -16.86
N ILE A 79 -15.08 -1.31 -15.98
CA ILE A 79 -13.81 -0.60 -15.77
C ILE A 79 -12.77 -1.15 -16.75
N LYS A 80 -12.01 -0.25 -17.40
CA LYS A 80 -10.89 -0.68 -18.27
C LYS A 80 -9.76 -1.23 -17.42
N VAL A 81 -9.21 -2.40 -17.77
CA VAL A 81 -8.12 -3.03 -17.00
C VAL A 81 -6.96 -3.40 -17.90
N GLU A 82 -5.79 -2.86 -17.57
CA GLU A 82 -4.49 -3.20 -18.17
C GLU A 82 -3.65 -3.95 -17.12
N ALA A 83 -3.07 -5.09 -17.47
CA ALA A 83 -2.27 -5.90 -16.56
C ALA A 83 -0.84 -6.03 -17.05
N HIS A 84 0.12 -5.70 -16.18
CA HIS A 84 1.55 -5.75 -16.44
C HIS A 84 2.19 -6.71 -15.44
N TYR A 85 2.86 -7.74 -15.95
CA TYR A 85 3.47 -8.77 -15.12
C TYR A 85 4.96 -8.53 -14.98
N SER A 86 5.47 -8.57 -13.75
CA SER A 86 6.91 -8.60 -13.51
C SER A 86 7.50 -9.95 -13.95
N ALA A 87 8.79 -9.93 -14.28
CA ALA A 87 9.54 -11.10 -14.72
C ALA A 87 10.61 -11.51 -13.69
N TYR A 88 11.09 -10.53 -12.91
CA TYR A 88 12.11 -10.68 -11.87
C TYR A 88 11.89 -9.62 -10.77
N SER A 89 12.57 -9.76 -9.63
CA SER A 89 12.51 -8.79 -8.52
C SER A 89 13.01 -7.41 -8.95
N GLY A 90 12.32 -6.34 -8.58
CA GLY A 90 12.64 -4.98 -9.02
C GLY A 90 12.08 -4.61 -10.40
N HIS A 91 11.54 -5.56 -11.18
CA HIS A 91 10.96 -5.23 -12.49
C HIS A 91 9.72 -4.32 -12.38
N LEU A 92 8.98 -4.35 -11.26
CA LEU A 92 7.82 -3.46 -11.08
C LEU A 92 8.23 -1.98 -10.99
N VAL A 93 9.44 -1.67 -10.52
CA VAL A 93 9.99 -0.30 -10.55
C VAL A 93 10.05 0.21 -11.98
N LEU A 94 10.61 -0.60 -12.89
CA LEU A 94 10.72 -0.25 -14.30
C LEU A 94 9.34 -0.10 -14.96
N LEU A 95 8.44 -1.06 -14.73
CA LEU A 95 7.08 -1.02 -15.27
C LEU A 95 6.32 0.21 -14.78
N ALA A 96 6.39 0.52 -13.48
CA ALA A 96 5.75 1.68 -12.89
C ALA A 96 6.33 2.99 -13.44
N SER A 97 7.65 3.10 -13.61
CA SER A 97 8.28 4.32 -14.16
C SER A 97 7.91 4.61 -15.62
N LYS A 98 7.58 3.57 -16.41
CA LYS A 98 7.18 3.71 -17.81
C LYS A 98 5.66 3.84 -18.00
N LEU A 99 4.90 3.67 -16.92
CA LEU A 99 3.44 3.65 -16.98
C LEU A 99 2.90 5.06 -17.27
N THR A 100 2.02 5.17 -18.26
CA THR A 100 1.31 6.43 -18.54
C THR A 100 -0.02 6.45 -17.81
N VAL A 101 -0.09 7.29 -16.77
CA VAL A 101 -1.24 7.40 -15.87
C VAL A 101 -1.99 8.69 -16.16
N LYS A 102 -3.29 8.58 -16.42
CA LYS A 102 -4.18 9.72 -16.70
C LYS A 102 -5.04 10.05 -15.47
N SER A 103 -5.66 11.22 -15.47
CA SER A 103 -6.60 11.60 -14.41
C SER A 103 -7.77 10.61 -14.35
N GLY A 104 -8.03 10.06 -13.15
CA GLY A 104 -9.05 9.03 -12.93
C GLY A 104 -8.58 7.59 -13.17
N ASP A 105 -7.30 7.38 -13.48
CA ASP A 105 -6.69 6.05 -13.45
C ASP A 105 -6.32 5.64 -12.02
N LEU A 106 -6.33 4.33 -11.75
CA LEU A 106 -5.90 3.73 -10.49
C LEU A 106 -4.73 2.78 -10.75
N ILE A 107 -3.65 2.93 -9.98
CA ILE A 107 -2.50 2.03 -10.01
C ILE A 107 -2.70 1.00 -8.90
N VAL A 108 -2.64 -0.29 -9.24
CA VAL A 108 -2.91 -1.37 -8.29
C VAL A 108 -1.75 -2.34 -8.27
N SER A 109 -1.12 -2.50 -7.10
CA SER A 109 -0.12 -3.55 -6.90
C SER A 109 -0.81 -4.86 -6.52
N VAL A 110 -0.47 -5.95 -7.21
CA VAL A 110 -0.91 -7.30 -6.88
C VAL A 110 0.31 -8.09 -6.39
N GLY A 111 0.40 -8.27 -5.08
CA GLY A 111 1.60 -8.84 -4.44
C GLY A 111 1.59 -8.71 -2.93
N GLY A 112 2.77 -8.56 -2.33
CA GLY A 112 2.95 -8.17 -0.93
C GLY A 112 3.56 -6.76 -0.82
N ASP A 113 4.02 -6.40 0.36
CA ASP A 113 4.57 -5.06 0.65
C ASP A 113 5.77 -4.71 -0.22
N GLY A 114 6.66 -5.67 -0.50
CA GLY A 114 7.79 -5.46 -1.40
C GLY A 114 7.35 -5.08 -2.82
N SER A 115 6.29 -5.72 -3.35
CA SER A 115 5.75 -5.37 -4.66
C SER A 115 5.09 -3.99 -4.66
N PHE A 116 4.41 -3.61 -3.58
CA PHE A 116 3.88 -2.25 -3.43
C PHE A 116 5.01 -1.20 -3.35
N SER A 117 6.07 -1.48 -2.60
CA SER A 117 7.23 -0.60 -2.51
C SER A 117 7.90 -0.40 -3.86
N GLU A 118 8.11 -1.46 -4.66
CA GLU A 118 8.68 -1.33 -6.00
C GLU A 118 7.83 -0.42 -6.91
N VAL A 119 6.50 -0.59 -6.88
CA VAL A 119 5.57 0.24 -7.65
C VAL A 119 5.66 1.71 -7.23
N LEU A 120 5.64 1.98 -5.93
CA LEU A 120 5.72 3.34 -5.39
C LEU A 120 7.03 4.00 -5.78
N THR A 121 8.15 3.30 -5.61
CA THR A 121 9.48 3.79 -6.00
C THR A 121 9.52 4.20 -7.48
N GLY A 122 9.01 3.36 -8.38
CA GLY A 122 8.99 3.67 -9.82
C GLY A 122 8.14 4.89 -10.18
N ARG A 123 7.03 5.15 -9.45
CA ARG A 123 6.21 6.35 -9.65
C ARG A 123 6.85 7.61 -9.07
N MET A 124 7.48 7.50 -7.90
CA MET A 124 8.12 8.64 -7.22
C MET A 124 9.30 9.23 -8.01
N MET A 125 9.96 8.42 -8.85
CA MET A 125 11.05 8.88 -9.72
C MET A 125 10.63 9.89 -10.79
N LEU A 126 9.34 10.03 -11.08
CA LEU A 126 8.84 10.83 -12.20
C LEU A 126 8.52 12.29 -11.86
N GLU A 127 8.85 12.75 -10.65
CA GLU A 127 8.59 14.11 -10.14
C GLU A 127 7.19 14.65 -10.53
N LEU A 128 6.17 13.81 -10.34
CA LEU A 128 4.83 14.12 -10.81
C LEU A 128 4.20 15.19 -9.91
N GLY A 129 3.97 16.38 -10.45
CA GLY A 129 3.17 17.43 -9.81
C GLY A 129 1.68 17.09 -9.66
N LYS A 130 1.29 15.83 -9.85
CA LYS A 130 -0.10 15.34 -9.83
C LYS A 130 -0.24 14.21 -8.82
N LYS A 131 -1.35 14.21 -8.09
CA LYS A 131 -1.70 13.14 -7.16
C LYS A 131 -2.17 11.92 -7.93
N GLU A 132 -1.55 10.78 -7.68
CA GLU A 132 -1.95 9.49 -8.22
C GLU A 132 -2.64 8.66 -7.15
N SER A 133 -3.59 7.83 -7.57
CA SER A 133 -4.31 6.92 -6.66
C SER A 133 -3.67 5.53 -6.73
N PHE A 134 -3.48 4.93 -5.55
CA PHE A 134 -2.90 3.61 -5.40
C PHE A 134 -3.85 2.69 -4.65
N ALA A 135 -3.81 1.40 -4.97
CA ALA A 135 -4.40 0.35 -4.15
C ALA A 135 -3.50 -0.89 -4.11
N ILE A 136 -3.72 -1.72 -3.10
CA ILE A 136 -3.01 -2.99 -2.91
C ILE A 136 -4.04 -4.11 -2.96
N ILE A 137 -3.72 -5.14 -3.73
CA ILE A 137 -4.43 -6.41 -3.69
C ILE A 137 -3.45 -7.43 -3.11
N PRO A 138 -3.68 -7.87 -1.86
CA PRO A 138 -2.79 -8.82 -1.23
C PRO A 138 -2.85 -10.15 -1.98
N ALA A 139 -1.69 -10.58 -2.44
CA ALA A 139 -1.47 -11.87 -3.06
C ALA A 139 -0.40 -12.68 -2.32
N GLY A 140 0.00 -12.25 -1.12
CA GLY A 140 0.92 -12.94 -0.21
C GLY A 140 0.22 -13.88 0.79
N THR A 141 0.99 -14.40 1.75
CA THR A 141 0.47 -15.12 2.93
C THR A 141 0.59 -14.28 4.21
N GLY A 142 0.81 -12.97 4.07
CA GLY A 142 0.90 -12.04 5.19
C GLY A 142 -0.40 -11.98 5.97
#